data_AF-A0A948J7P9-F1
#
_entry.id   AF-A0A948J7P9-F1
#
_cell.length_a   1.000
_cell.length_b   1.000
_cell.length_c   1.000
_cell.angle_alpha   90.00
_cell.angle_beta   90.00
_cell.angle_gamma   90.00
#
_symmetry.space_group_name_H-M   'P 1'
#
loop_
_entity.id
_entity.type
_entity.pdbx_description
1 polymer ?
#
loop_
_entity_poly.entity_id
_entity_poly.type
_entity_poly.pdbx_seq_one_letter_code
_entity_poly.pdbx_strand_id
1 'polypeptide(L)' 'MGKRTSEFMRSVHIKTIRAGLLQGQPIEEAEQHLRFVGVCEDELVDLLLEAGYSPEQHVDLAGSEHC' A
#
# COMPACT_ATOMS: atom_id res chain seq x y z
N MET A 1 12.63 -2.42 15.22
CA MET A 1 13.61 -1.99 14.20
C MET A 1 13.37 -2.82 12.94
N GLY A 2 12.59 -2.30 12.00
CA GLY A 2 12.45 -2.94 10.70
C GLY A 2 13.62 -2.57 9.79
N LYS A 3 14.08 -3.51 8.95
CA LYS A 3 15.19 -3.28 8.03
C LYS A 3 14.64 -2.52 6.82
N ARG A 4 15.24 -1.36 6.51
CA ARG A 4 14.86 -0.58 5.32
C ARG A 4 14.93 -1.49 4.09
N THR A 5 13.85 -1.50 3.33
CA THR A 5 13.68 -2.37 2.17
C THR A 5 14.73 -2.01 1.12
N SER A 6 15.48 -2.99 0.60
CA SER A 6 16.46 -2.73 -0.47
C SER A 6 15.77 -2.10 -1.69
N GLU A 7 16.44 -1.23 -2.43
CA GLU A 7 15.88 -0.58 -3.64
C GLU A 7 15.30 -1.60 -4.63
N PHE A 8 15.97 -2.75 -4.77
CA PHE A 8 15.45 -3.85 -5.57
C PHE A 8 14.11 -4.37 -5.06
N MET A 9 14.02 -4.65 -3.76
CA MET A 9 12.80 -5.13 -3.11
C MET A 9 11.69 -4.08 -3.16
N ARG A 10 12.03 -2.79 -3.00
CA ARG A 10 11.10 -1.67 -3.15
C ARG A 10 10.46 -1.69 -4.55
N SER A 11 11.27 -1.78 -5.60
CA SER A 11 10.77 -1.91 -6.99
C SER A 11 9.88 -3.15 -7.19
N VAL A 12 10.22 -4.28 -6.56
CA VAL A 12 9.38 -5.49 -6.62
C VAL A 12 8.02 -5.24 -5.97
N HIS A 13 7.98 -4.69 -4.75
CA HIS A 13 6.72 -4.38 -4.06
C HIS A 13 5.85 -3.41 -4.85
N ILE A 14 6.43 -2.33 -5.37
CA ILE A 14 5.71 -1.35 -6.21
C ILE A 14 5.08 -2.03 -7.42
N LYS A 15 5.82 -2.88 -8.14
CA LYS A 15 5.28 -3.58 -9.31
C LYS A 15 4.14 -4.53 -8.93
N THR A 16 4.30 -5.28 -7.86
CA THR A 16 3.29 -6.24 -7.38
C THR A 16 1.98 -5.52 -7.03
N ILE A 17 2.05 -4.51 -6.16
CA ILE A 17 0.84 -3.81 -5.69
C ILE A 17 0.26 -2.90 -6.78
N ARG A 18 1.07 -2.35 -7.70
CA ARG A 18 0.57 -1.63 -8.88
C ARG A 18 -0.18 -2.55 -9.83
N ALA A 19 0.29 -3.79 -10.03
CA ALA A 19 -0.44 -4.78 -10.82
C ALA A 19 -1.79 -5.11 -10.16
N GLY A 20 -1.85 -5.11 -8.83
CA GLY A 20 -3.10 -5.24 -8.08
C GLY A 20 -4.04 -4.05 -8.27
N LEU A 21 -3.52 -2.83 -8.16
CA LEU A 21 -4.28 -1.60 -8.42
C LEU A 21 -4.92 -1.60 -9.81
N LEU A 22 -4.16 -1.99 -10.85
CA LEU A 22 -4.66 -2.09 -12.23
C LEU A 22 -5.74 -3.17 -12.41
N GLN A 23 -5.80 -4.15 -11.52
CA GLN A 23 -6.85 -5.16 -11.46
C GLN A 23 -8.05 -4.76 -10.58
N GLY A 24 -8.01 -3.55 -9.99
CA GLY A 24 -9.06 -3.06 -9.09
C GLY A 24 -8.95 -3.61 -7.66
N GLN A 25 -7.80 -4.14 -7.25
CA GLN A 25 -7.61 -4.56 -5.86
C GLN A 25 -7.62 -3.34 -4.93
N PRO A 26 -8.36 -3.42 -3.81
CA PRO A 26 -8.41 -2.34 -2.84
C PRO A 26 -7.06 -2.13 -2.16
N ILE A 27 -6.89 -0.95 -1.56
CA ILE A 27 -5.67 -0.59 -0.85
C ILE A 27 -5.38 -1.53 0.33
N GLU A 28 -6.42 -2.05 0.99
CA GLU A 28 -6.32 -2.99 2.11
C GLU A 28 -5.58 -4.29 1.73
N GLU A 29 -5.81 -4.80 0.51
CA GLU A 29 -5.09 -5.99 0.02
C GLU A 29 -3.60 -5.70 -0.21
N ALA A 30 -3.28 -4.50 -0.72
CA ALA A 30 -1.90 -4.06 -0.86
C ALA A 30 -1.23 -3.87 0.51
N GLU A 31 -1.93 -3.28 1.49
CA GLU A 31 -1.45 -3.16 2.87
C GLU A 31 -1.18 -4.52 3.52
N GLN A 32 -2.11 -5.47 3.38
CA GLN A 32 -1.95 -6.83 3.88
C GLN A 32 -0.74 -7.52 3.25
N HIS A 33 -0.54 -7.36 1.94
CA HIS A 33 0.64 -7.90 1.26
C HIS A 33 1.93 -7.31 1.85
N LEU A 34 2.02 -5.99 1.99
CA LEU A 34 3.21 -5.30 2.50
C LEU A 34 3.50 -5.66 3.97
N ARG A 35 2.47 -5.78 4.81
CA ARG A 35 2.62 -6.26 6.20
C ARG A 35 3.06 -7.73 6.25
N PHE A 36 2.49 -8.58 5.39
CA PHE A 36 2.83 -10.01 5.34
C PHE A 36 4.30 -10.24 4.96
N VAL A 37 4.81 -9.48 3.99
CA VAL A 37 6.22 -9.57 3.57
C VAL A 37 7.17 -8.80 4.49
N GLY A 38 6.66 -8.20 5.57
CA GLY A 38 7.45 -7.60 6.64
C GLY A 38 7.99 -6.20 6.35
N VAL A 39 7.32 -5.43 5.49
CA VAL A 39 7.65 -4.02 5.25
C VAL A 39 7.33 -3.17 6.48
N CYS A 40 8.19 -2.21 6.78
CA CYS A 40 7.97 -1.26 7.88
C CYS A 40 6.77 -0.36 7.62
N GLU A 41 6.04 0.03 8.66
CA GLU A 41 4.91 0.97 8.52
C GLU A 41 5.33 2.30 7.86
N ASP A 42 6.52 2.80 8.18
CA ASP A 42 7.08 4.01 7.56
C ASP A 42 7.27 3.86 6.03
N GLU A 43 7.64 2.67 5.55
CA GLU A 43 7.83 2.41 4.12
C GLU A 43 6.55 1.97 3.42
N LEU A 44 5.56 1.47 4.16
CA LEU A 44 4.30 0.97 3.63
C LEU A 44 3.53 2.09 2.93
N VAL A 45 3.40 3.26 3.57
CA VAL A 45 2.69 4.41 2.99
C VAL A 45 3.38 4.90 1.73
N ASP A 46 4.71 5.00 1.75
CA ASP A 46 5.51 5.40 0.60
C ASP A 46 5.29 4.46 -0.60
N LEU A 47 5.33 3.14 -0.37
CA LEU A 47 5.15 2.14 -1.42
C LEU A 47 3.76 2.22 -2.05
N LEU A 48 2.72 2.40 -1.24
CA LEU A 48 1.35 2.56 -1.71
C LEU A 48 1.20 3.80 -2.60
N LEU A 49 1.72 4.94 -2.14
CA LEU A 49 1.72 6.20 -2.89
C LEU A 49 2.46 6.06 -4.22
N GLU A 50 3.66 5.47 -4.22
CA GLU A 50 4.44 5.26 -5.44
C GLU A 50 3.78 4.29 -6.42
N ALA A 51 3.06 3.29 -5.92
CA ALA A 51 2.30 2.38 -6.76
C ALA A 51 1.10 3.06 -7.43
N GLY A 52 0.60 4.15 -6.84
CA GLY A 52 -0.53 4.95 -7.34
C GLY A 52 -1.79 4.85 -6.49
N TYR A 53 -1.73 4.21 -5.33
CA TYR A 53 -2.83 4.23 -4.37
C TYR A 53 -2.95 5.62 -3.74
N SER A 54 -4.18 6.12 -3.64
CA SER A 54 -4.44 7.41 -2.98
C SER A 54 -4.94 7.15 -1.56
N PRO A 55 -4.24 7.60 -0.50
CA PRO A 55 -4.70 7.43 0.89
C PRO A 55 -6.02 8.16 1.16
N GLU A 56 -6.39 9.12 0.31
CA GLU A 56 -7.69 9.80 0.34
C GLU A 56 -8.86 8.84 0.06
N GLN A 57 -8.62 7.69 -0.58
CA GLN A 57 -9.65 6.64 -0.76
C GLN A 57 -10.03 5.94 0.56
N HIS A 58 -9.27 6.14 1.64
CA HIS A 58 -9.56 5.59 2.97
C HIS A 58 -10.46 6.50 3.82
N VAL A 59 -10.58 7.79 3.48
CA VAL A 59 -11.38 8.75 4.25
C VAL A 59 -12.87 8.64 3.93
N ASP A 60 -13.23 8.16 2.74
CA ASP A 60 -14.65 8.09 2.32
C ASP A 60 -15.39 6.88 2.92
N LEU A 61 -14.68 5.79 3.27
CA LEU A 61 -15.27 4.58 3.85
C LEU A 61 -15.27 4.55 5.39
N ALA A 62 -14.37 5.30 6.05
CA ALA A 62 -14.38 5.45 7.51
C ALA A 62 -15.21 6.65 8.00
N GLY A 63 -15.73 7.47 7.08
CA GLY A 63 -16.50 8.69 7.35
C GLY A 63 -17.95 8.67 6.87
N SER A 64 -18.47 7.55 6.37
CA SER A 64 -19.90 7.42 6.03
C SER A 64 -20.76 7.17 7.27
N GLU A 65 -20.65 8.04 8.27
CA GLU A 65 -21.69 8.32 9.27
C GLU A 65 -21.99 9.83 9.19
N HIS A 66 -23.25 10.18 8.91
CA HIS A 66 -23.83 11.50 8.56
C HIS A 66 -23.69 11.90 7.09
N CYS A 67 -24.76 12.00 6.29
CA CYS A 67 -26.17 12.34 6.57
C CYS A 67 -27.16 11.47 5.78
#